data_AF-S8DIP6-F1
#
_entry.id   AF-S8DIP6-F1
#
_cell.length_a   1.000
_cell.length_b   1.000
_cell.length_c   1.000
_cell.angle_alpha   90.00
_cell.angle_beta   90.00
_cell.angle_gamma   90.00
#
_symmetry.space_group_name_H-M   'P 1'
#
loop_
_entity.id
_entity.type
_entity.pdbx_description
1 polymer ?
#
loop_
_entity_poly.entity_id
_entity_poly.type
_entity_poly.pdbx_seq_one_letter_code
_entity_poly.pdbx_strand_id
1 'polypeptide(L)'
;SVTPHLSLGGELFWAGQHRKSGIGYAARYNTDKMVATGQVASTGMVALSYVQKVNEKVSLATDFMYNYVSRDATASVGYDYILRQCRLRGKLDSNGVVAGFLEERLNMGLNLLLSAEIDHRKKDYKIGVGLTVGE
;
A
#
# COMPACT_ATOMS: atom_id res chain seq x y z
N SER A 1 -21.96 -6.16 -4.23
CA SER A 1 -21.62 -5.25 -5.34
C SER A 1 -22.88 -4.55 -5.80
N VAL A 2 -22.88 -3.22 -5.88
CA VAL A 2 -24.04 -2.42 -6.31
C VAL A 2 -24.05 -2.28 -7.85
N THR A 3 -22.92 -2.52 -8.50
CA THR A 3 -22.73 -2.64 -9.97
C THR A 3 -21.61 -3.66 -10.22
N PRO A 4 -21.51 -4.34 -11.38
CA PRO A 4 -20.39 -5.24 -11.72
C PRO A 4 -18.99 -4.65 -11.47
N HIS A 5 -18.86 -3.32 -11.53
CA HIS A 5 -17.60 -2.60 -11.31
C HIS A 5 -17.54 -1.85 -9.97
N LEU A 6 -18.62 -1.80 -9.18
CA LEU A 6 -18.69 -1.00 -7.96
C LEU A 6 -19.17 -1.84 -6.76
N SER A 7 -18.33 -1.90 -5.74
CA SER A 7 -18.59 -2.52 -4.45
C SER A 7 -18.57 -1.46 -3.37
N LEU A 8 -19.66 -1.34 -2.63
CA LEU A 8 -19.74 -0.52 -1.43
C LEU A 8 -19.83 -1.47 -0.22
N GLY A 9 -19.17 -1.09 0.86
CA GLY A 9 -19.14 -1.82 2.12
C GLY A 9 -19.14 -0.84 3.29
N GLY A 10 -19.56 -1.32 4.46
CA GLY A 10 -19.47 -0.57 5.71
C GLY A 10 -18.77 -1.43 6.75
N GLU A 11 -17.91 -0.81 7.54
CA GLU A 11 -17.15 -1.44 8.61
C GLU A 11 -17.62 -0.84 9.93
N LEU A 12 -17.97 -1.65 10.92
CA LEU A 12 -18.31 -1.17 12.26
C LEU A 12 -17.23 -1.64 13.22
N PHE A 13 -16.52 -0.70 13.81
CA PHE A 13 -15.48 -0.97 14.79
C PHE A 13 -15.94 -0.51 16.17
N TRP A 14 -15.88 -1.43 17.13
CA TRP A 14 -16.13 -1.13 18.54
C TRP A 14 -14.89 -1.57 19.33
N ALA A 15 -14.09 -0.61 19.80
CA ALA A 15 -13.06 -0.87 20.80
C ALA A 15 -13.59 -0.57 22.21
N GLY A 16 -13.89 -1.62 22.97
CA GLY A 16 -14.39 -1.51 24.34
C GLY A 16 -13.42 -0.79 25.29
N GLN A 17 -12.12 -0.91 25.05
CA GLN A 17 -11.07 -0.36 25.91
C GLN A 17 -10.91 1.17 25.80
N HIS A 18 -11.29 1.78 24.68
CA HIS A 18 -11.25 3.24 24.49
C HIS A 18 -12.64 3.90 24.49
N ARG A 19 -13.72 3.12 24.66
CA ARG A 19 -15.12 3.57 24.53
C ARG A 19 -15.38 4.37 23.24
N LYS A 20 -14.61 4.07 22.19
CA LYS A 20 -14.72 4.69 20.87
C LYS A 20 -15.36 3.68 19.92
N SER A 21 -16.59 3.99 19.53
CA SER A 21 -17.29 3.40 18.40
C SER A 21 -16.92 4.17 17.13
N GLY A 22 -16.63 3.45 16.05
CA GLY A 22 -16.28 4.02 14.76
C GLY A 22 -17.01 3.30 13.65
N ILE A 23 -17.63 4.06 12.75
CA ILE A 23 -18.30 3.55 11.55
C ILE A 23 -17.42 3.91 10.35
N GLY A 24 -16.97 2.92 9.59
CA GLY A 24 -16.28 3.05 8.32
C GLY A 24 -17.22 2.84 7.15
N TYR A 25 -17.08 3.66 6.12
CA TYR A 25 -17.65 3.42 4.80
C TYR A 25 -16.51 3.12 3.84
N ALA A 26 -16.62 2.05 3.08
CA ALA A 26 -15.67 1.67 2.06
C ALA A 26 -16.37 1.61 0.70
N ALA A 27 -15.71 2.13 -0.31
CA ALA A 27 -16.10 2.08 -1.69
C ALA A 27 -14.92 1.51 -2.48
N ARG A 28 -15.23 0.60 -3.40
CA ARG A 28 -14.26 0.01 -4.31
C ARG A 28 -14.84 0.03 -5.71
N TYR A 29 -14.12 0.64 -6.62
CA TYR A 29 -14.39 0.68 -8.03
C TYR A 29 -13.32 -0.13 -8.77
N ASN A 30 -13.74 -1.11 -9.55
CA ASN A 30 -12.87 -2.09 -10.21
C ASN A 30 -13.17 -2.16 -11.71
N THR A 31 -12.20 -1.78 -12.52
CA THR A 31 -12.20 -1.88 -13.98
C THR A 31 -11.07 -2.84 -14.41
N ASP A 32 -11.09 -3.36 -15.64
CA ASP A 32 -10.07 -4.30 -16.15
C ASP A 32 -8.61 -3.86 -15.96
N LYS A 33 -8.34 -2.55 -15.98
CA LYS A 33 -6.98 -1.98 -15.89
C LYS A 33 -6.73 -1.12 -14.64
N MET A 34 -7.76 -0.77 -13.89
CA MET A 34 -7.62 0.15 -12.76
C MET A 34 -8.57 -0.21 -11.61
N VAL A 35 -8.10 -0.02 -10.39
CA VAL A 35 -8.87 -0.24 -9.17
C VAL A 35 -8.73 1.02 -8.33
N ALA A 36 -9.84 1.69 -8.08
CA ALA A 36 -9.90 2.79 -7.12
C ALA A 36 -10.63 2.29 -5.87
N THR A 37 -10.10 2.58 -4.70
CA THR A 37 -10.75 2.33 -3.42
C THR A 37 -10.77 3.61 -2.61
N GLY A 38 -11.86 3.85 -1.89
CA GLY A 38 -11.98 4.95 -0.96
C GLY A 38 -12.62 4.44 0.31
N GLN A 39 -12.04 4.77 1.45
CA GLN A 39 -12.56 4.43 2.75
C GLN A 39 -12.61 5.70 3.60
N VAL A 40 -13.70 5.85 4.33
CA VAL A 40 -13.93 6.95 5.26
C VAL A 40 -14.37 6.36 6.58
N ALA A 41 -13.51 6.44 7.58
CA ALA A 41 -13.84 6.11 8.95
C ALA A 41 -14.34 7.34 9.70
N SER A 42 -15.45 7.18 10.43
CA SER A 42 -16.03 8.14 11.38
C SER A 42 -15.04 8.55 12.47
N THR A 43 -13.99 7.74 12.68
CA THR A 43 -12.83 8.07 13.51
C THR A 43 -11.98 9.23 12.95
N GLY A 44 -12.32 9.76 11.76
CA GLY A 44 -11.67 10.88 11.10
C GLY A 44 -10.61 10.49 10.08
N MET A 45 -10.49 9.21 9.71
CA MET A 45 -9.51 8.76 8.72
C MET A 45 -10.19 8.61 7.35
N VAL A 46 -9.61 9.22 6.33
CA VAL A 46 -9.99 9.07 4.94
C VAL A 46 -8.82 8.45 4.21
N ALA A 47 -9.01 7.29 3.59
CA ALA A 47 -7.99 6.61 2.80
C ALA A 47 -8.50 6.41 1.38
N LEU A 48 -7.79 6.95 0.40
CA LEU A 48 -8.05 6.76 -1.01
C LEU A 48 -6.87 6.00 -1.60
N SER A 49 -7.11 4.92 -2.32
CA SER A 49 -6.07 4.19 -3.02
C SER A 49 -6.47 4.01 -4.47
N TYR A 50 -5.50 4.15 -5.36
CA TYR A 50 -5.67 4.01 -6.79
C TYR A 50 -4.56 3.13 -7.32
N VAL A 51 -4.92 1.98 -7.86
CA VAL A 51 -3.99 1.01 -8.45
C VAL A 51 -4.30 0.89 -9.92
N GLN A 52 -3.33 1.24 -10.76
CA GLN A 52 -3.42 1.11 -12.20
C GLN A 52 -2.43 0.08 -12.70
N LYS A 53 -2.93 -0.95 -13.37
CA LYS A 53 -2.12 -1.94 -14.07
C LYS A 53 -1.81 -1.39 -15.46
N VAL A 54 -0.58 -0.94 -15.66
CA VAL A 54 -0.10 -0.42 -16.95
C VAL A 54 0.28 -1.57 -17.87
N ASN A 55 0.89 -2.61 -17.32
CA ASN A 55 1.30 -3.82 -18.04
C ASN A 55 1.20 -5.04 -17.11
N GLU A 56 1.23 -6.26 -17.63
CA GLU A 56 1.26 -7.48 -16.79
C GLU A 56 2.46 -7.51 -15.84
N LYS A 57 3.54 -6.81 -16.21
CA LYS A 57 4.76 -6.68 -15.42
C LYS A 57 4.81 -5.42 -14.57
N VAL A 58 3.95 -4.42 -14.82
CA VAL A 58 4.06 -3.08 -14.21
C VAL A 58 2.72 -2.63 -13.63
N SER A 59 2.68 -2.48 -12.31
CA SER A 59 1.55 -1.89 -11.59
C SER A 59 1.99 -0.60 -10.91
N LEU A 60 1.22 0.45 -11.09
CA LEU A 60 1.37 1.70 -10.35
C LEU A 60 0.31 1.75 -9.27
N ALA A 61 0.69 2.21 -8.08
CA ALA A 61 -0.19 2.43 -6.96
C ALA A 61 -0.03 3.86 -6.47
N THR A 62 -1.12 4.49 -6.08
CA THR A 62 -1.13 5.80 -5.46
C THR A 62 -2.10 5.74 -4.30
N ASP A 63 -1.60 6.02 -3.12
CA ASP A 63 -2.36 6.02 -1.88
C ASP A 63 -2.39 7.45 -1.33
N PHE A 64 -3.53 7.87 -0.83
CA PHE A 64 -3.73 9.15 -0.20
C PHE A 64 -4.51 8.94 1.08
N MET A 65 -3.86 9.19 2.21
CA MET A 65 -4.43 9.04 3.53
C MET A 65 -4.50 10.40 4.19
N TYR A 66 -5.68 10.77 4.66
CA TYR A 66 -5.95 12.01 5.35
C TYR A 66 -6.56 11.72 6.71
N ASN A 67 -5.95 12.26 7.76
CA ASN A 67 -6.44 12.15 9.12
C ASN A 67 -6.98 13.51 9.58
N TYR A 68 -8.29 13.61 9.75
CA TYR A 68 -9.00 14.81 10.19
C TYR A 68 -8.65 15.21 11.62
N VAL A 69 -8.37 14.24 12.51
CA VAL A 69 -8.06 14.50 13.92
C VAL A 69 -6.67 15.12 14.06
N SER A 70 -5.68 14.56 13.36
CA SER A 70 -4.31 15.08 13.38
C SER A 70 -4.06 16.19 12.35
N ARG A 71 -4.99 16.39 11.41
CA ARG A 71 -4.83 17.24 10.21
C ARG A 71 -3.60 16.87 9.36
N ASP A 72 -3.23 15.60 9.38
CA ASP A 72 -2.12 15.06 8.60
C ASP A 72 -2.63 14.49 7.29
N ALA A 73 -2.00 14.89 6.19
CA ALA A 73 -2.22 14.34 4.86
C ALA A 73 -0.95 13.64 4.39
N THR A 74 -1.07 12.38 4.01
CA THR A 74 0.01 11.56 3.50
C THR A 74 -0.37 11.03 2.13
N ALA A 75 0.32 11.50 1.10
CA ALA A 75 0.26 10.91 -0.23
C ALA A 75 1.44 9.96 -0.40
N SER A 76 1.21 8.73 -0.85
CA SER A 76 2.24 7.80 -1.28
C SER A 76 2.04 7.44 -2.74
N VAL A 77 3.13 7.32 -3.49
CA VAL A 77 3.13 6.80 -4.85
C VAL A 77 4.07 5.61 -4.89
N GLY A 78 3.64 4.50 -5.47
CA GLY A 78 4.44 3.31 -5.61
C GLY A 78 4.35 2.70 -7.00
N TYR A 79 5.36 1.91 -7.32
CA TYR A 79 5.39 1.08 -8.51
C TYR A 79 5.84 -0.34 -8.12
N ASP A 80 5.24 -1.34 -8.74
CA ASP A 80 5.59 -2.75 -8.60
C ASP A 80 5.91 -3.28 -9.99
N TYR A 81 7.15 -3.72 -10.15
CA TYR A 81 7.70 -4.26 -11.38
C TYR A 81 8.04 -5.74 -11.16
N ILE A 82 7.22 -6.62 -11.73
CA ILE A 82 7.34 -8.07 -11.59
C ILE A 82 7.95 -8.65 -12.88
N LEU A 83 9.17 -9.16 -12.78
CA LEU A 83 9.76 -10.05 -13.79
C LEU A 83 9.65 -11.51 -13.33
N ARG A 84 9.97 -12.45 -14.22
CA ARG A 84 9.99 -13.88 -13.90
C ARG A 84 11.00 -14.24 -12.79
N GLN A 85 12.13 -13.56 -12.73
CA GLN A 85 13.22 -13.86 -11.80
C GLN A 85 13.45 -12.76 -10.74
N CYS A 86 12.92 -11.55 -10.94
CA CYS A 86 13.08 -10.46 -9.97
C CYS A 86 11.78 -9.69 -9.82
N ARG A 87 11.51 -9.15 -8.64
CA ARG A 87 10.40 -8.24 -8.37
C ARG A 87 10.93 -7.01 -7.66
N LEU A 88 10.84 -5.87 -8.33
CA LEU A 88 11.24 -4.57 -7.79
C LEU A 88 9.98 -3.79 -7.40
N ARG A 89 9.95 -3.27 -6.19
CA ARG A 89 8.93 -2.32 -5.74
C ARG A 89 9.61 -1.05 -5.28
N GLY A 90 9.06 0.09 -5.69
CA GLY A 90 9.40 1.38 -5.12
C GLY A 90 8.16 2.01 -4.50
N LYS A 91 8.33 2.71 -3.40
CA LYS A 91 7.31 3.55 -2.79
C LYS A 91 7.96 4.86 -2.36
N LEU A 92 7.29 5.96 -2.64
CA LEU A 92 7.65 7.31 -2.24
C LEU A 92 6.48 7.87 -1.44
N ASP A 93 6.77 8.40 -0.26
CA ASP A 93 5.78 8.98 0.63
C ASP A 93 6.01 10.49 0.78
N SER A 94 4.92 11.26 0.92
CA SER A 94 4.93 12.72 1.07
C SER A 94 5.61 13.17 2.36
N ASN A 95 5.77 12.28 3.33
CA ASN A 95 6.52 12.57 4.57
C ASN A 95 8.04 12.52 4.39
N GLY A 96 8.53 12.27 3.17
CA GLY A 96 9.95 12.16 2.87
C GLY A 96 10.52 10.75 3.11
N VAL A 97 9.64 9.74 3.16
CA VAL A 97 10.05 8.34 3.27
C VAL A 97 10.11 7.72 1.88
N VAL A 98 11.27 7.19 1.51
CA VAL A 98 11.48 6.47 0.26
C VAL A 98 11.76 5.01 0.60
N ALA A 99 10.97 4.09 0.07
CA ALA A 99 11.15 2.66 0.23
C ALA A 99 11.44 1.99 -1.10
N GLY A 100 12.44 1.12 -1.13
CA GLY A 100 12.78 0.23 -2.23
C GLY A 100 12.78 -1.21 -1.74
N PHE A 101 12.24 -2.11 -2.55
CA PHE A 101 12.19 -3.53 -2.26
C PHE A 101 12.56 -4.31 -3.51
N LEU A 102 13.54 -5.20 -3.43
CA LEU A 102 13.96 -6.05 -4.52
C LEU A 102 13.94 -7.50 -4.04
N GLU A 103 13.04 -8.30 -4.59
CA GLU A 103 13.07 -9.76 -4.45
C GLU A 103 13.73 -10.33 -5.69
N GLU A 104 14.76 -11.17 -5.53
CA GLU A 104 15.42 -11.88 -6.62
C GLU A 104 15.38 -13.38 -6.33
N ARG A 105 14.82 -14.14 -7.28
CA ARG A 105 14.71 -15.60 -7.21
C ARG A 105 15.85 -16.20 -8.04
N LEU A 106 16.81 -16.81 -7.36
CA LEU A 106 17.84 -17.61 -8.00
C LEU A 106 17.34 -19.03 -8.23
N ASN A 107 17.70 -19.62 -9.37
CA ASN A 107 17.30 -20.97 -9.77
C ASN A 107 17.76 -22.10 -8.82
N MET A 108 18.59 -21.82 -7.80
CA MET A 108 19.09 -22.78 -6.81
C MET A 108 18.23 -22.87 -5.54
N GLY A 109 16.94 -22.51 -5.59
CA GLY A 109 16.05 -22.51 -4.40
C GLY A 109 16.32 -21.36 -3.42
N LEU A 110 17.11 -20.36 -3.84
CA LEU A 110 17.46 -19.19 -3.03
C LEU A 110 16.62 -17.99 -3.45
N ASN A 111 15.93 -17.38 -2.50
CA ASN A 111 15.26 -16.09 -2.68
C ASN A 111 16.01 -15.02 -1.89
N LEU A 112 16.62 -14.09 -2.60
CA LEU A 112 17.21 -12.89 -2.03
C LEU A 112 16.14 -11.81 -1.91
N LEU A 113 16.09 -11.17 -0.75
CA LEU A 113 15.18 -10.09 -0.44
C LEU A 113 15.99 -8.90 0.03
N LEU A 114 15.96 -7.82 -0.70
CA LEU A 114 16.62 -6.57 -0.33
C LEU A 114 15.52 -5.54 -0.08
N SER A 115 15.47 -4.97 1.11
CA SER A 115 14.61 -3.85 1.44
C SER A 115 15.46 -2.67 1.89
N ALA A 116 15.10 -1.48 1.45
CA ALA A 116 15.73 -0.24 1.88
C ALA A 116 14.64 0.80 2.11
N GLU A 117 14.57 1.35 3.30
CA GLU A 117 13.72 2.48 3.65
C GLU A 117 14.60 3.64 4.10
N ILE A 118 14.34 4.81 3.54
CA ILE A 118 15.08 6.03 3.79
C ILE A 118 14.08 7.07 4.27
N ASP A 119 14.15 7.45 5.54
CA ASP A 119 13.39 8.56 6.11
C ASP A 119 14.26 9.82 6.05
N HIS A 120 14.01 10.66 5.05
CA HIS A 120 14.81 11.88 4.82
C HIS A 120 14.60 12.92 5.94
N ARG A 121 13.44 12.91 6.59
CA ARG A 121 13.07 13.88 7.63
C ARG A 121 13.74 13.56 8.95
N LYS A 122 13.83 12.27 9.30
CA LYS A 122 14.53 11.79 10.51
C LYS A 122 16.01 11.49 10.27
N LYS A 123 16.46 11.49 9.00
CA LYS A 123 17.80 11.04 8.58
C LYS A 123 18.10 9.61 9.03
N ASP A 124 17.07 8.77 9.02
CA ASP A 124 17.15 7.37 9.43
C ASP A 124 17.14 6.49 8.18
N TYR A 125 18.06 5.53 8.12
CA TYR A 125 18.25 4.65 6.99
C TYR A 125 18.15 3.22 7.48
N LYS A 126 17.15 2.49 6.98
CA LYS A 126 16.91 1.09 7.33
C LYS A 126 17.13 0.25 6.10
N ILE A 127 18.14 -0.60 6.14
CA ILE A 127 18.45 -1.52 5.06
C ILE A 127 18.32 -2.92 5.63
N GLY A 128 17.48 -3.73 4.99
CA GLY A 128 17.23 -5.12 5.33
C GLY A 128 17.67 -6.03 4.20
N VAL A 129 18.35 -7.11 4.55
CA VAL A 129 18.67 -8.20 3.62
C VAL A 129 18.10 -9.48 4.22
N GLY A 130 17.19 -10.12 3.49
CA GLY A 130 16.67 -11.43 3.79
C GLY A 130 17.18 -12.43 2.75
N LEU A 131 17.54 -13.62 3.20
CA LEU A 131 17.81 -14.74 2.31
C LEU A 131 16.93 -15.89 2.79
N THR A 132 16.07 -16.35 1.91
CA THR A 132 15.22 -17.52 2.17
C THR A 132 15.73 -18.66 1.33
N VAL A 133 16.10 -19.76 1.97
CA VAL A 133 16.44 -21.02 1.31
C VAL A 133 15.19 -21.88 1.33
N GLY A 134 14.64 -22.19 0.15
CA GLY A 134 13.61 -23.19 -0.02
C GLY A 134 14.26 -24.55 -0.23
N GLU A 135 13.88 -25.53 0.59
CA GLU A 135 14.15 -26.96 0.36
C GLU A 135 13.49 -27.46 -0.93
#